data_AF-R7TYQ4-F1
#
_entry.id   AF-R7TYQ4-F1
#
_cell.length_a   1.000
_cell.length_b   1.000
_cell.length_c   1.000
_cell.angle_alpha   90.00
_cell.angle_beta   90.00
_cell.angle_gamma   90.00
#
_symmetry.space_group_name_H-M   'P 1'
#
loop_
_entity.id
_entity.type
_entity.pdbx_description
1 polymer ?
#
loop_
_entity_poly.entity_id
_entity_poly.type
_entity_poly.pdbx_seq_one_letter_code
_entity_poly.pdbx_strand_id
1 'polypeptide(L)'
;MGLIGQMLTGPWMKKFYSNESSLSYVNAIHIVMSVIGAIEDAKNDHLSFSHDFFGNPIDVSRAPELFANVPDEVRRVLREMLSGIVLVLKLQYANYVKMTPQKIDALTIPTSGARVHNIDDEEVMGMFSASISKAPNATIPYVSAKMRTKKNGVMDKLMSDVPSQEMFNVSIRLANSVRRRRRDELSALIYGGATSPPGSQNP
;
A
#
# COMPACT_ATOMS: atom_id res chain seq x y z
N MET A 1 -11.92 14.30 -18.51
CA MET A 1 -11.23 13.02 -18.28
C MET A 1 -11.07 12.36 -19.63
N GLY A 2 -9.85 12.04 -20.08
CA GLY A 2 -9.64 11.33 -21.35
C GLY A 2 -10.08 9.86 -21.30
N LEU A 3 -9.96 9.13 -22.41
CA LEU A 3 -10.38 7.71 -22.57
C LEU A 3 -9.91 6.80 -21.43
N ILE A 4 -8.60 6.79 -21.16
CA ILE A 4 -8.01 6.02 -20.04
C ILE A 4 -8.60 6.43 -18.68
N GLY A 5 -8.96 7.70 -18.54
CA GLY A 5 -9.62 8.22 -17.35
C GLY A 5 -10.98 7.60 -17.10
N GLN A 6 -11.76 7.34 -18.15
CA GLN A 6 -13.08 6.73 -18.05
C GLN A 6 -13.01 5.20 -18.00
N MET A 7 -12.09 4.60 -18.76
CA MET A 7 -12.00 3.14 -18.89
C MET A 7 -11.21 2.45 -17.79
N LEU A 8 -10.30 3.17 -17.13
CA LEU A 8 -9.40 2.57 -16.15
C LEU A 8 -9.30 3.40 -14.87
N THR A 9 -8.74 4.62 -14.92
CA THR A 9 -8.32 5.29 -13.68
C THR A 9 -9.52 5.75 -12.84
N GLY A 10 -10.61 6.20 -13.46
CA GLY A 10 -11.85 6.54 -12.77
C GLY A 10 -12.46 5.33 -12.03
N PRO A 11 -12.77 4.23 -12.73
CA PRO A 11 -13.22 2.98 -12.11
C PRO A 11 -12.25 2.45 -11.04
N TRP A 12 -10.94 2.53 -11.28
CA TRP A 12 -9.91 2.13 -10.32
C TRP A 12 -10.00 2.91 -9.02
N MET A 13 -10.11 4.24 -9.09
CA MET A 13 -10.27 5.10 -7.92
C MET A 13 -11.57 4.81 -7.16
N LYS A 14 -12.67 4.56 -7.86
CA LYS A 14 -13.93 4.17 -7.21
C LYS A 14 -13.79 2.83 -6.49
N LYS A 15 -13.24 1.83 -7.17
CA LYS A 15 -13.17 0.45 -6.66
C LYS A 15 -12.18 0.28 -5.50
N PHE A 16 -10.99 0.88 -5.61
CA PHE A 16 -9.90 0.63 -4.66
C PHE A 16 -9.72 1.75 -3.63
N TYR A 17 -10.06 3.01 -3.94
CA TYR A 17 -9.79 4.14 -3.06
C TYR A 17 -11.04 4.69 -2.36
N SER A 18 -12.20 4.65 -3.02
CA SER A 18 -13.46 5.14 -2.43
C SER A 18 -14.12 4.11 -1.50
N ASN A 19 -13.58 2.89 -1.49
CA ASN A 19 -13.89 1.79 -0.57
C ASN A 19 -15.40 1.47 -0.46
N GLU A 20 -16.15 1.63 -1.56
CA GLU A 20 -17.62 1.46 -1.59
C GLU A 20 -18.09 0.04 -1.19
N SER A 21 -17.21 -0.96 -1.19
CA SER A 21 -17.59 -2.37 -1.05
C SER A 21 -16.80 -3.19 -0.04
N SER A 22 -16.11 -2.58 0.94
CA SER A 22 -15.31 -3.29 1.96
C SER A 22 -14.49 -4.44 1.38
N LEU A 23 -13.73 -4.13 0.32
CA LEU A 23 -13.10 -5.15 -0.51
C LEU A 23 -11.97 -5.83 0.28
N SER A 24 -11.86 -7.16 0.21
CA SER A 24 -10.72 -7.87 0.80
C SER A 24 -9.48 -7.76 -0.09
N TYR A 25 -8.30 -7.84 0.52
CA TYR A 25 -7.02 -7.77 -0.21
C TYR A 25 -6.89 -8.85 -1.30
N VAL A 26 -7.31 -10.09 -1.02
CA VAL A 26 -7.29 -11.18 -2.00
C VAL A 26 -8.28 -10.93 -3.14
N ASN A 27 -9.50 -10.48 -2.85
CA ASN A 27 -10.47 -10.16 -3.89
C ASN A 27 -9.99 -8.99 -4.76
N ALA A 28 -9.28 -8.03 -4.17
CA ALA A 28 -8.65 -6.97 -4.92
C ALA A 28 -7.61 -7.49 -5.91
N ILE A 29 -6.76 -8.44 -5.51
CA ILE A 29 -5.79 -9.08 -6.41
C ILE A 29 -6.50 -9.75 -7.58
N HIS A 30 -7.57 -10.52 -7.33
CA HIS A 30 -8.35 -11.16 -8.40
C HIS A 30 -8.92 -10.14 -9.38
N ILE A 31 -9.45 -9.01 -8.90
CA ILE A 31 -9.92 -7.92 -9.76
C ILE A 31 -8.79 -7.35 -10.61
N VAL A 32 -7.62 -7.10 -10.02
CA VAL A 32 -6.45 -6.60 -10.77
C VAL A 32 -6.03 -7.59 -11.87
N MET A 33 -6.02 -8.89 -11.59
CA MET A 33 -5.71 -9.92 -12.60
C MET A 33 -6.72 -9.92 -13.75
N SER A 34 -8.02 -9.79 -13.43
CA SER A 34 -9.07 -9.66 -14.45
C SER A 34 -8.90 -8.40 -15.30
N VAL A 35 -8.56 -7.27 -14.69
CA VAL A 35 -8.29 -6.01 -15.41
C VAL A 35 -7.09 -6.16 -16.36
N ILE A 36 -6.01 -6.83 -15.92
CA ILE A 36 -4.87 -7.13 -16.78
C ILE A 36 -5.32 -7.94 -18.00
N GLY A 37 -6.12 -9.00 -17.79
CA GLY A 37 -6.67 -9.82 -18.87
C GLY A 37 -7.51 -9.00 -19.85
N ALA A 38 -8.45 -8.21 -19.33
CA ALA A 38 -9.32 -7.35 -20.15
C ALA A 38 -8.53 -6.33 -20.99
N ILE A 39 -7.44 -5.78 -20.46
CA ILE A 39 -6.56 -4.87 -21.22
C ILE A 39 -5.80 -5.65 -22.31
N GLU A 40 -5.29 -6.85 -22.02
CA GLU A 40 -4.61 -7.68 -23.02
C GLU A 40 -5.54 -8.11 -24.15
N ASP A 41 -6.78 -8.48 -23.83
CA ASP A 41 -7.80 -8.82 -24.83
C ASP A 41 -8.15 -7.61 -25.69
N ALA A 42 -8.39 -6.45 -25.08
CA ALA A 42 -8.69 -5.21 -25.80
C ALA A 42 -7.55 -4.78 -26.73
N LYS A 43 -6.29 -5.07 -26.38
CA LYS A 43 -5.15 -4.78 -27.27
C LYS A 43 -5.17 -5.64 -28.53
N ASN A 44 -5.63 -6.89 -28.42
CA ASN A 44 -5.68 -7.87 -29.51
C ASN A 44 -6.88 -7.64 -30.42
N ASP A 45 -7.98 -7.12 -29.89
CA ASP A 45 -9.19 -6.82 -30.65
C ASP A 45 -9.19 -5.38 -31.23
N HIS A 46 -10.13 -5.09 -32.13
CA HIS A 46 -10.38 -3.71 -32.54
C HIS A 46 -10.98 -2.94 -31.35
N LEU A 47 -10.18 -2.04 -30.76
CA LEU A 47 -10.51 -1.17 -29.61
C LEU A 47 -11.87 -0.48 -29.78
N SER A 48 -12.95 -1.16 -29.41
CA SER A 48 -14.32 -0.65 -29.30
C SER A 48 -14.77 -0.89 -27.86
N PHE A 49 -15.33 0.13 -27.22
CA PHE A 49 -15.60 0.08 -25.79
C PHE A 49 -17.06 0.39 -25.52
N SER A 50 -17.80 -0.63 -25.11
CA SER A 50 -19.12 -0.48 -24.47
C SER A 50 -19.00 -0.49 -22.94
N HIS A 51 -17.92 -1.06 -22.42
CA HIS A 51 -17.65 -1.23 -20.99
C HIS A 51 -16.22 -0.80 -20.67
N ASP A 52 -15.98 -0.43 -19.41
CA ASP A 52 -14.67 -0.19 -18.86
C ASP A 52 -13.92 -1.53 -18.59
N PHE A 53 -12.63 -1.46 -18.22
CA PHE A 53 -11.85 -2.68 -17.95
C PHE A 53 -12.26 -3.42 -16.67
N PHE A 54 -13.22 -2.89 -15.92
CA PHE A 54 -13.82 -3.51 -14.75
C PHE A 54 -15.20 -4.11 -15.06
N GLY A 55 -15.66 -4.04 -16.31
CA GLY A 55 -16.95 -4.55 -16.77
C GLY A 55 -18.14 -3.63 -16.49
N ASN A 56 -17.93 -2.38 -16.06
CA ASN A 56 -19.02 -1.44 -15.88
C ASN A 56 -19.34 -0.73 -17.21
N PRO A 57 -20.61 -0.41 -17.48
CA PRO A 57 -20.98 0.34 -18.68
C PRO A 57 -20.35 1.74 -18.65
N ILE A 58 -19.80 2.16 -19.77
CA ILE A 58 -19.28 3.53 -19.91
C ILE A 58 -20.43 4.46 -20.28
N ASP A 59 -20.52 5.60 -19.60
CA ASP A 59 -21.43 6.67 -19.99
C ASP A 59 -20.91 7.37 -21.26
N VAL A 60 -21.37 6.88 -22.41
CA VAL A 60 -20.99 7.36 -23.74
C VAL A 60 -21.60 8.73 -24.07
N SER A 61 -22.54 9.24 -23.27
CA SER A 61 -23.27 10.49 -23.55
C SER A 61 -22.35 11.71 -23.70
N ARG A 62 -21.16 11.65 -23.08
CA ARG A 62 -20.20 12.76 -23.09
C ARG A 62 -19.27 12.79 -24.31
N ALA A 63 -19.13 11.68 -25.04
CA ALA A 63 -18.23 11.59 -26.20
C ALA A 63 -18.52 10.36 -27.10
N PRO A 64 -19.72 10.24 -27.68
CA PRO A 64 -20.16 9.03 -28.39
C PRO A 64 -19.27 8.66 -29.59
N GLU A 65 -18.80 9.66 -30.32
CA GLU A 65 -17.94 9.49 -31.51
C GLU A 65 -16.55 8.92 -31.15
N LEU A 66 -16.05 9.27 -29.98
CA LEU A 66 -14.71 8.91 -29.49
C LEU A 66 -14.65 7.44 -29.04
N PHE A 67 -15.80 6.83 -28.74
CA PHE A 67 -15.94 5.42 -28.40
C PHE A 67 -16.44 4.55 -29.57
N ALA A 68 -17.12 5.14 -30.56
CA ALA A 68 -17.62 4.45 -31.74
C ALA A 68 -16.56 4.34 -32.85
N ASN A 69 -15.72 5.36 -33.05
CA ASN A 69 -14.67 5.38 -34.07
C ASN A 69 -13.41 6.07 -33.54
N VAL A 70 -12.51 5.28 -32.96
CA VAL A 70 -11.18 5.77 -32.54
C VAL A 70 -10.27 5.88 -33.77
N PRO A 71 -9.75 7.08 -34.11
CA PRO A 71 -8.79 7.26 -35.21
C PRO A 71 -7.55 6.38 -35.04
N ASP A 72 -6.95 5.94 -36.13
CA ASP A 72 -5.85 4.97 -36.09
C ASP A 72 -4.62 5.49 -35.33
N GLU A 73 -4.30 6.80 -35.41
CA GLU A 73 -3.20 7.34 -34.60
C GLU A 73 -3.50 7.28 -33.10
N VAL A 74 -4.74 7.60 -32.71
CA VAL A 74 -5.19 7.53 -31.31
C VAL A 74 -5.21 6.08 -30.83
N ARG A 75 -5.64 5.15 -31.69
CA ARG A 75 -5.65 3.72 -31.42
C ARG A 75 -4.24 3.19 -31.14
N ARG A 76 -3.25 3.60 -31.95
CA ARG A 76 -1.84 3.25 -31.74
C ARG A 76 -1.33 3.77 -30.40
N VAL A 77 -1.54 5.05 -30.11
CA VAL A 77 -1.11 5.67 -28.84
C VAL A 77 -1.78 4.96 -27.66
N LEU A 78 -3.08 4.68 -27.75
CA LEU A 78 -3.83 3.99 -26.70
C LEU A 78 -3.26 2.59 -26.45
N ARG A 79 -2.95 1.83 -27.50
CA ARG A 79 -2.34 0.50 -27.37
C ARG A 79 -0.98 0.54 -26.67
N GLU A 80 -0.15 1.53 -26.96
CA GLU A 80 1.14 1.71 -26.27
C GLU A 80 0.94 2.09 -24.80
N MET A 81 0.01 3.01 -24.50
CA MET A 81 -0.33 3.36 -23.11
C MET A 81 -0.84 2.15 -22.32
N LEU A 82 -1.75 1.37 -22.90
CA LEU A 82 -2.27 0.15 -22.29
C LEU A 82 -1.16 -0.89 -22.07
N SER A 83 -0.20 -0.99 -22.99
CA SER A 83 0.96 -1.88 -22.83
C SER A 83 1.85 -1.44 -21.66
N GLY A 84 2.10 -0.14 -21.52
CA GLY A 84 2.81 0.41 -20.38
C GLY A 84 2.09 0.15 -19.06
N ILE A 85 0.76 0.32 -19.03
CA ILE A 85 -0.06 0.04 -17.86
C ILE A 85 0.03 -1.45 -17.46
N VAL A 86 -0.15 -2.37 -18.42
CA VAL A 86 -0.03 -3.81 -18.17
C VAL A 86 1.35 -4.17 -17.64
N LEU A 87 2.41 -3.59 -18.21
CA LEU A 87 3.78 -3.81 -17.75
C LEU A 87 3.93 -3.40 -16.28
N VAL A 88 3.49 -2.20 -15.91
CA VAL A 88 3.57 -1.70 -14.54
C VAL A 88 2.76 -2.59 -13.59
N LEU A 89 1.53 -2.96 -13.95
CA LEU A 89 0.69 -3.83 -13.14
C LEU A 89 1.31 -5.22 -12.96
N LYS A 90 1.85 -5.83 -14.02
CA LYS A 90 2.54 -7.13 -13.94
C LYS A 90 3.79 -7.06 -13.07
N LEU A 91 4.53 -5.94 -13.08
CA LEU A 91 5.67 -5.75 -12.20
C LEU A 91 5.25 -5.58 -10.73
N GLN A 92 4.25 -4.74 -10.46
CA GLN A 92 3.74 -4.51 -9.11
C GLN A 92 3.16 -5.79 -8.49
N TYR A 93 2.48 -6.61 -9.28
CA TYR A 93 1.84 -7.84 -8.82
C TYR A 93 2.62 -9.10 -9.22
N ALA A 94 3.91 -8.99 -9.58
CA ALA A 94 4.72 -10.08 -10.14
C ALA A 94 4.73 -11.34 -9.27
N ASN A 95 4.71 -11.17 -7.94
CA ASN A 95 4.66 -12.28 -7.00
C ASN A 95 3.32 -13.02 -7.05
N TYR A 96 2.21 -12.29 -7.24
CA TYR A 96 0.87 -12.87 -7.35
C TYR A 96 0.64 -13.50 -8.73
N VAL A 97 1.14 -12.88 -9.81
CA VAL A 97 1.05 -13.44 -11.17
C VAL A 97 1.73 -14.82 -11.27
N LYS A 98 2.83 -15.02 -10.54
CA LYS A 98 3.56 -16.30 -10.52
C LYS A 98 2.93 -17.36 -9.61
N MET A 99 2.00 -16.98 -8.74
CA MET A 99 1.34 -17.90 -7.82
C MET A 99 0.14 -18.59 -8.48
N THR A 100 -0.16 -19.81 -8.04
CA THR A 100 -1.38 -20.49 -8.45
C THR A 100 -2.59 -19.87 -7.73
N PRO A 101 -3.79 -19.86 -8.34
CA PRO A 101 -4.99 -19.30 -7.71
C PRO A 101 -5.26 -19.84 -6.30
N GLN A 102 -5.03 -21.14 -6.09
CA GLN A 102 -5.21 -21.78 -4.78
C GLN A 102 -4.26 -21.22 -3.71
N LYS A 103 -3.04 -20.81 -4.10
CA LYS A 103 -2.10 -20.16 -3.18
C LYS A 103 -2.51 -18.73 -2.86
N ILE A 104 -3.12 -18.03 -3.81
CA ILE A 104 -3.65 -16.68 -3.61
C ILE A 104 -4.83 -16.73 -2.62
N ASP A 105 -5.74 -17.68 -2.79
CA ASP A 105 -6.90 -17.85 -1.91
C ASP A 105 -6.49 -18.24 -0.48
N ALA A 106 -5.40 -19.01 -0.33
CA ALA A 106 -4.83 -19.33 0.97
C ALA A 106 -4.32 -18.10 1.75
N LEU A 107 -4.06 -16.97 1.08
CA LEU A 107 -3.65 -15.71 1.71
C LEU A 107 -4.82 -14.94 2.34
N THR A 108 -6.07 -15.41 2.19
CA THR A 108 -7.25 -14.70 2.71
C THR A 108 -7.18 -14.49 4.22
N ILE A 109 -6.80 -15.53 4.98
CA ILE A 109 -6.67 -15.47 6.44
C ILE A 109 -5.57 -14.48 6.88
N PRO A 110 -4.30 -14.62 6.42
CA PRO A 110 -3.23 -13.73 6.86
C PRO A 110 -3.38 -12.28 6.40
N THR A 111 -4.13 -12.02 5.32
CA THR A 111 -4.36 -10.67 4.78
C THR A 111 -5.69 -10.04 5.19
N SER A 112 -6.44 -10.68 6.08
CA SER A 112 -7.76 -10.20 6.53
C SER A 112 -7.76 -8.79 7.11
N GLY A 113 -6.65 -8.37 7.73
CA GLY A 113 -6.46 -7.00 8.26
C GLY A 113 -5.76 -6.04 7.29
N ALA A 114 -5.33 -6.50 6.12
CA ALA A 114 -4.62 -5.68 5.15
C ALA A 114 -5.61 -4.78 4.39
N ARG A 115 -5.31 -3.48 4.33
CA ARG A 115 -6.07 -2.55 3.50
C ARG A 115 -5.72 -2.80 2.02
N VAL A 116 -6.73 -2.60 1.16
CA VAL A 116 -6.60 -2.81 -0.28
C VAL A 116 -5.77 -1.71 -0.95
N HIS A 117 -5.84 -0.49 -0.42
CA HIS A 117 -5.12 0.65 -0.95
C HIS A 117 -3.90 0.97 -0.07
N ASN A 118 -2.87 1.52 -0.71
CA ASN A 118 -1.62 1.90 -0.05
C ASN A 118 -1.66 3.33 0.53
N ILE A 119 -2.84 3.96 0.66
CA ILE A 119 -2.97 5.38 1.10
C ILE A 119 -2.22 5.66 2.40
N ASP A 120 -2.32 4.78 3.41
CA ASP A 120 -1.62 5.00 4.69
C ASP A 120 -0.10 4.92 4.55
N ASP A 121 0.36 4.02 3.69
CA ASP A 121 1.78 3.83 3.39
C ASP A 121 2.31 5.01 2.55
N GLU A 122 1.55 5.50 1.55
CA GLU A 122 1.84 6.72 0.79
C GLU A 122 1.92 7.95 1.71
N GLU A 123 0.97 8.10 2.64
CA GLU A 123 0.99 9.16 3.66
C GLU A 123 2.25 9.07 4.52
N VAL A 124 2.57 7.88 5.03
CA VAL A 124 3.78 7.63 5.85
C VAL A 124 5.04 7.93 5.05
N MET A 125 5.16 7.46 3.82
CA MET A 125 6.33 7.70 2.97
C MET A 125 6.45 9.17 2.54
N GLY A 126 5.34 9.85 2.31
CA GLY A 126 5.29 11.28 2.05
C GLY A 126 5.78 12.09 3.26
N MET A 127 5.29 11.76 4.46
CA MET A 127 5.75 12.37 5.72
C MET A 127 7.23 12.11 5.98
N PHE A 128 7.72 10.91 5.65
CA PHE A 128 9.13 10.53 5.80
C PHE A 128 10.01 11.35 4.85
N SER A 129 9.65 11.40 3.57
CA SER A 129 10.36 12.17 2.53
C SER A 129 10.40 13.66 2.85
N ALA A 130 9.27 14.24 3.28
CA ALA A 130 9.20 15.64 3.71
C ALA A 130 10.06 15.92 4.96
N SER A 131 10.18 14.94 5.87
CA SER A 131 10.98 15.09 7.07
C SER A 131 12.48 15.02 6.78
N ILE A 132 12.92 14.11 5.90
CA ILE A 132 14.32 14.05 5.42
C ILE A 132 14.67 15.32 4.66
N SER A 133 13.80 15.80 3.78
CA SER A 133 14.07 17.01 3.00
C SER A 133 14.27 18.25 3.87
N LYS A 134 13.54 18.35 4.98
CA LYS A 134 13.68 19.44 5.96
C LYS A 134 14.88 19.29 6.88
N ALA A 135 15.32 18.06 7.14
CA ALA A 135 16.44 17.78 8.04
C ALA A 135 17.25 16.59 7.50
N PRO A 136 18.13 16.83 6.51
CA PRO A 136 18.86 15.76 5.82
C PRO A 136 19.77 14.95 6.74
N ASN A 137 20.28 15.59 7.79
CA ASN A 137 21.17 14.98 8.78
C ASN A 137 20.41 14.31 9.94
N ALA A 138 19.07 14.28 9.89
CA ALA A 138 18.27 13.64 10.93
C ALA A 138 18.39 12.12 10.85
N THR A 139 18.56 11.47 11.99
CA THR A 139 18.58 10.00 12.05
C THR A 139 17.19 9.43 11.80
N ILE A 140 17.11 8.23 11.20
CA ILE A 140 15.85 7.53 10.95
C ILE A 140 14.98 7.39 12.22
N PRO A 141 15.54 7.05 13.42
CA PRO A 141 14.75 7.02 14.64
C PRO A 141 14.11 8.36 15.02
N TYR A 142 14.81 9.47 14.78
CA TYR A 142 14.27 10.82 15.03
C TYR A 142 13.09 11.12 14.09
N VAL A 143 13.25 10.85 12.79
CA VAL A 143 12.19 11.05 11.79
C VAL A 143 10.97 10.19 12.14
N SER A 144 11.18 8.92 12.47
CA SER A 144 10.11 8.00 12.86
C SER A 144 9.36 8.48 14.12
N ALA A 145 10.10 8.89 15.16
CA ALA A 145 9.50 9.41 16.39
C ALA A 145 8.65 10.66 16.09
N LYS A 146 9.20 11.63 15.34
CA LYS A 146 8.50 12.86 14.96
C LYS A 146 7.20 12.58 14.19
N MET A 147 7.22 11.63 13.26
CA MET A 147 6.04 11.23 12.50
C MET A 147 4.97 10.61 13.40
N ARG A 148 5.35 9.71 14.33
CA ARG A 148 4.41 9.10 15.29
C ARG A 148 3.78 10.15 16.19
N THR A 149 4.56 11.11 16.69
CA THR A 149 4.04 12.17 17.56
C THR A 149 3.01 13.04 16.83
N LYS A 150 3.22 13.30 15.53
CA LYS A 150 2.24 14.00 14.69
C LYS A 150 1.00 13.16 14.40
N LYS A 151 1.16 11.94 13.90
CA LYS A 151 0.04 11.07 13.49
C LYS A 151 -0.87 10.70 14.67
N ASN A 152 -0.30 10.57 15.86
CA ASN A 152 -1.07 10.27 17.08
C ASN A 152 -1.66 11.53 17.77
N GLY A 153 -1.49 12.72 17.19
CA GLY A 153 -1.94 13.99 17.80
C GLY A 153 -1.30 14.27 19.16
N VAL A 154 -0.13 13.69 19.44
CA VAL A 154 0.54 13.80 20.75
C VAL A 154 1.06 15.22 20.95
N MET A 155 1.55 15.88 19.90
CA MET A 155 1.96 17.29 20.00
C MET A 155 0.75 18.18 20.30
N ASP A 156 -0.38 17.96 19.64
CA ASP A 156 -1.57 18.78 19.85
C ASP A 156 -2.10 18.61 21.29
N LYS A 157 -2.11 17.38 21.81
CA LYS A 157 -2.44 17.08 23.21
C LYS A 157 -1.46 17.69 24.23
N LEU A 158 -0.16 17.70 23.92
CA LEU A 158 0.87 18.30 24.78
C LEU A 158 0.81 19.84 24.79
N MET A 159 0.24 20.45 23.75
CA MET A 159 0.15 21.90 23.58
C MET A 159 -1.23 22.45 23.99
N SER A 160 -2.28 21.63 23.97
CA SER A 160 -3.64 22.01 24.40
C SER A 160 -3.85 21.90 25.91
N ASP A 161 -3.19 20.93 26.56
CA ASP A 161 -3.18 20.78 28.01
C ASP A 161 -1.73 20.87 28.49
N VAL A 162 -1.46 21.65 29.55
CA VAL A 162 -0.20 21.53 30.29
C VAL A 162 -0.10 20.05 30.69
N PRO A 163 0.90 19.27 30.22
CA PRO A 163 0.92 17.84 30.45
C PRO A 163 0.86 17.57 31.95
N SER A 164 -0.15 16.82 32.38
CA SER A 164 -0.22 16.40 33.77
C SER A 164 1.07 15.65 34.12
N GLN A 165 1.56 15.82 35.35
CA GLN A 165 2.76 15.13 35.84
C GLN A 165 2.66 13.60 35.59
N GLU A 166 1.44 13.06 35.62
CA GLU A 166 1.15 11.66 35.28
C GLU A 166 1.44 11.30 33.83
N MET A 167 1.03 12.11 32.85
CA MET A 167 1.33 11.87 31.44
C MET A 167 2.83 11.84 31.19
N PHE A 168 3.58 12.76 31.81
CA PHE A 168 5.04 12.80 31.73
C PHE A 168 5.65 11.51 32.32
N ASN A 169 5.21 11.10 33.50
CA ASN A 169 5.63 9.87 34.17
C ASN A 169 5.27 8.60 33.38
N VAL A 170 4.12 8.57 32.71
CA VAL A 170 3.70 7.48 31.81
C VAL A 170 4.63 7.41 30.60
N SER A 171 4.92 8.54 29.94
CA SER A 171 5.84 8.56 28.80
C SER A 171 7.27 8.14 29.16
N ILE A 172 7.78 8.54 30.33
CA ILE A 172 9.09 8.06 30.84
C ILE A 172 9.06 6.55 31.09
N ARG A 173 8.01 6.02 31.74
CA ARG A 173 7.87 4.58 32.00
C ARG A 173 7.82 3.77 30.71
N LEU A 174 7.05 4.22 29.72
CA LEU A 174 6.96 3.60 28.40
C LEU A 174 8.31 3.64 27.66
N ALA A 175 8.99 4.79 27.64
CA ALA A 175 10.30 4.92 27.02
C ALA A 175 11.33 3.98 27.66
N ASN A 176 11.33 3.87 29.00
CA ASN A 176 12.21 2.97 29.74
C ASN A 176 11.87 1.49 29.50
N SER A 177 10.59 1.14 29.42
CA SER A 177 10.14 -0.23 29.10
C SER A 177 10.62 -0.65 27.71
N VAL A 178 10.45 0.21 26.70
CA VAL A 178 10.93 -0.07 25.33
C VAL A 178 12.45 -0.19 25.29
N ARG A 179 13.18 0.66 26.03
CA ARG A 179 14.65 0.58 26.14
C ARG A 179 15.10 -0.73 26.77
N ARG A 180 14.45 -1.17 27.85
CA ARG A 180 14.73 -2.46 28.50
C ARG A 180 14.48 -3.61 27.52
N ARG A 181 13.30 -3.64 26.89
CA ARG A 181 12.93 -4.69 25.94
C ARG A 181 13.93 -4.82 24.78
N ARG A 182 14.34 -3.71 24.18
CA ARG A 182 15.36 -3.70 23.12
C ARG A 182 16.72 -4.19 23.59
N ARG A 183 17.13 -3.83 24.80
CA ARG A 183 18.39 -4.30 25.39
C ARG A 183 18.30 -5.80 25.70
N ASP A 184 17.18 -6.27 26.22
CA ASP A 184 16.97 -7.68 26.53
C ASP A 184 16.91 -8.53 25.24
N GLU A 185 16.28 -8.02 24.17
CA GLU A 185 16.33 -8.59 22.81
C GLU A 185 17.76 -8.64 22.26
N LEU A 186 18.54 -7.57 22.43
CA LEU A 186 19.95 -7.53 22.02
C LEU A 186 20.79 -8.53 22.82
N SER A 187 20.58 -8.62 24.13
CA SER A 187 21.26 -9.57 25.01
C SER A 187 20.90 -11.01 24.67
N ALA A 188 19.63 -11.29 24.35
CA ALA A 188 19.21 -12.61 23.88
C ALA A 188 19.87 -12.97 22.53
N LEU A 189 20.08 -11.99 21.65
CA LEU A 189 20.80 -12.19 20.38
C LEU A 189 22.30 -12.45 20.57
N ILE A 190 22.92 -11.79 21.55
CA ILE A 190 24.36 -11.89 21.84
C ILE A 190 24.69 -13.14 22.66
N TYR A 191 23.84 -13.50 23.63
CA TYR A 191 24.10 -14.58 24.58
C TYR A 191 23.26 -15.85 24.36
N GLY A 192 22.20 -15.79 23.53
CA GLY A 192 21.37 -16.96 23.20
C GLY A 192 22.02 -17.99 22.28
N GLY A 193 23.26 -17.74 21.82
CA GLY A 193 24.09 -18.69 21.06
C GLY A 193 25.22 -19.33 21.86
N ALA A 194 25.40 -18.99 23.15
CA ALA A 194 26.46 -19.53 23.98
C ALA A 194 25.91 -20.62 24.91
N THR A 195 26.34 -21.85 24.65
CA THR A 195 26.18 -23.04 25.50
C THR A 195 26.41 -22.74 26.97
N SER A 196 25.56 -23.32 27.82
CA SER A 196 25.67 -23.36 29.28
C SER A 196 27.12 -23.55 29.75
N PRO A 197 27.62 -22.78 30.73
CA PRO A 197 28.95 -23.02 31.27
C PRO A 197 28.95 -24.32 32.11
N PRO A 198 30.04 -25.10 32.08
CA PRO A 198 30.13 -26.34 32.83
C PRO A 198 30.46 -26.06 34.30
N GLY A 199 29.74 -26.76 35.18
CA GLY A 199 30.26 -27.23 36.47
C GLY A 199 30.55 -26.20 37.56
N SER A 200 29.72 -26.23 38.60
CA SER A 200 30.24 -26.20 39.97
C SER A 200 29.41 -27.16 40.82
N GLN A 201 29.91 -28.38 40.96
CA GLN A 201 29.54 -29.30 42.04
C GLN A 201 30.05 -28.73 43.38
N ASN A 202 29.12 -28.60 44.33
CA ASN A 202 29.21 -28.90 45.79
C ASN A 202 30.31 -28.26 46.66
N PRO A 203 30.16 -28.27 48.01
CA PRO A 203 29.08 -28.81 48.85
C PRO A 203 28.21 -27.78 49.57
#